data_AF-A0A2P2DBY3-F1
#
_entry.id   AF-A0A2P2DBY3-F1
#
_cell.length_a   1.000
_cell.length_b   1.000
_cell.length_c   1.000
_cell.angle_alpha   90.00
_cell.angle_beta   90.00
_cell.angle_gamma   90.00
#
_symmetry.space_group_name_H-M   'P 1'
#
loop_
_entity.id
_entity.type
_entity.pdbx_description
1 polymer ?
#
loop_
_entity_poly.entity_id
_entity_poly.type
_entity_poly.pdbx_seq_one_letter_code
_entity_poly.pdbx_strand_id
1 'polypeptide(L)'
;MKKYLLILILILTFSIPIFAINTVILKNGKTIKGKVTDQNEKGLTIQTSDGIQTITKFQILKVVYKDVSEQEAEKIRIAEEKKLRDKEEKEKAKLEKEKQIADEKERKRLEEEEKLAEKQRQEEAAKQESQAEKEAKAEAEWLATRQLVPSPAATKCGGRLALVWRSTVLPGWGQYCGGHNTSAGTFGILFFGSLLYSLGPLRTEEKNAKSHYDTMVLLNQIGGPGTRLTAQNISLPNEFLAGYIETSITDDLIVKSKNNAKEANTKYLAGLGTASIIYITNIIHAYMIGRDRYPERPVVQSGGKQFKEGFDFESSWDKPQGVNVYRPQFNSIYAELRYSILF
;
A
#
# COMPACT_ATOMS: atom_id res chain seq x y z
N MET A 1 -93.59 85.61 25.53
CA MET A 1 -93.11 84.93 24.30
C MET A 1 -91.58 84.99 24.07
N LYS A 2 -90.85 86.01 24.52
CA LYS A 2 -89.37 86.10 24.31
C LYS A 2 -88.50 85.10 25.12
N LYS A 3 -88.97 84.53 26.23
CA LYS A 3 -88.15 83.64 27.09
C LYS A 3 -88.05 82.19 26.58
N TYR A 4 -89.06 81.69 25.86
CA TYR A 4 -89.01 80.35 25.25
C TYR A 4 -88.18 80.31 23.96
N LEU A 5 -88.01 81.45 23.29
CA LEU A 5 -87.12 81.60 22.13
C LEU A 5 -85.65 81.39 22.50
N LEU A 6 -85.24 81.83 23.70
CA LEU A 6 -83.86 81.75 24.17
C LEU A 6 -83.47 80.33 24.61
N ILE A 7 -84.43 79.56 25.13
CA ILE A 7 -84.23 78.13 25.48
C ILE A 7 -84.18 77.26 24.22
N LEU A 8 -84.95 77.59 23.17
CA LEU A 8 -84.87 76.91 21.88
C LEU A 8 -83.51 77.15 21.17
N ILE A 9 -82.94 78.35 21.30
CA ILE A 9 -81.63 78.69 20.72
C ILE A 9 -80.48 77.98 21.47
N LEU A 10 -80.59 77.79 22.78
CA LEU A 10 -79.55 77.12 23.57
C LEU A 10 -79.50 75.60 23.30
N ILE A 11 -80.64 74.96 23.06
CA ILE A 11 -80.72 73.54 22.70
C ILE A 11 -80.21 73.30 21.26
N LEU A 12 -80.30 74.31 20.38
CA LEU A 12 -79.76 74.23 19.02
C LEU A 12 -78.22 74.30 18.96
N THR A 13 -77.56 74.88 19.96
CA THR A 13 -76.09 75.03 19.98
C THR A 13 -75.31 73.80 20.50
N PHE A 14 -75.99 72.79 21.05
CA PHE A 14 -75.33 71.65 21.70
C PHE A 14 -75.15 70.40 20.81
N SER A 15 -75.46 70.49 19.51
CA SER A 15 -75.38 69.35 18.56
C SER A 15 -74.37 69.58 17.44
N ILE A 16 -73.15 70.05 17.76
CA ILE A 16 -72.04 70.06 16.78
C ILE A 16 -71.12 68.86 17.07
N PRO A 17 -71.03 67.86 16.18
CA PRO A 17 -70.03 66.80 16.30
C PRO A 17 -68.64 67.38 16.04
N ILE A 18 -67.71 67.20 16.97
CA ILE A 18 -66.29 67.54 16.79
C ILE A 18 -65.67 66.46 15.89
N PHE A 19 -65.50 66.73 14.61
CA PHE A 19 -64.84 65.81 13.67
C PHE A 19 -63.31 65.93 13.77
N ALA A 20 -62.64 64.90 14.30
CA ALA A 20 -61.18 64.81 14.29
C ALA A 20 -60.67 64.43 12.89
N ILE A 21 -59.83 65.28 12.29
CA ILE A 21 -59.20 65.08 10.97
C ILE A 21 -57.77 64.54 11.19
N ASN A 22 -57.44 63.39 10.57
CA ASN A 22 -56.10 62.77 10.64
C ASN A 22 -55.32 63.06 9.35
N THR A 23 -53.97 63.12 9.44
CA THR A 23 -53.09 63.35 8.28
C THR A 23 -52.25 62.11 7.96
N VAL A 24 -52.36 61.61 6.74
CA VAL A 24 -51.56 60.47 6.24
C VAL A 24 -50.54 60.98 5.24
N ILE A 25 -49.26 60.70 5.49
CA ILE A 25 -48.15 61.12 4.64
C ILE A 25 -47.72 59.93 3.78
N LEU A 26 -47.76 60.10 2.47
CA LEU A 26 -47.38 59.08 1.49
C LEU A 26 -45.89 59.20 1.10
N LYS A 27 -45.29 58.09 0.67
CA LYS A 27 -43.88 58.03 0.20
C LYS A 27 -43.61 58.90 -1.04
N ASN A 28 -44.65 59.21 -1.80
CA ASN A 28 -44.57 60.09 -2.97
C ASN A 28 -44.69 61.60 -2.61
N GLY A 29 -44.76 61.94 -1.32
CA GLY A 29 -44.81 63.31 -0.84
C GLY A 29 -46.21 63.92 -0.76
N LYS A 30 -47.26 63.22 -1.19
CA LYS A 30 -48.65 63.68 -1.05
C LYS A 30 -49.15 63.45 0.38
N THR A 31 -49.80 64.45 0.95
CA THR A 31 -50.50 64.34 2.24
C THR A 31 -51.99 64.25 2.00
N ILE A 32 -52.65 63.34 2.70
CA ILE A 32 -54.11 63.15 2.60
C ILE A 32 -54.69 63.36 3.98
N LYS A 33 -55.60 64.33 4.09
CA LYS A 33 -56.32 64.65 5.32
C LYS A 33 -57.70 64.01 5.26
N GLY A 34 -58.08 63.32 6.32
CA GLY A 34 -59.39 62.66 6.39
C GLY A 34 -59.55 61.81 7.65
N LYS A 35 -60.77 61.35 7.90
CA LYS A 35 -61.05 60.48 9.05
C LYS A 35 -60.74 59.04 8.67
N VAL A 36 -59.84 58.40 9.40
CA VAL A 36 -59.56 56.98 9.21
C VAL A 36 -60.75 56.19 9.75
N THR A 37 -61.40 55.42 8.88
CA THR A 37 -62.62 54.66 9.19
C THR A 37 -62.33 53.19 9.42
N ASP A 38 -61.37 52.61 8.69
CA ASP A 38 -60.98 51.21 8.87
C ASP A 38 -59.50 50.96 8.55
N GLN A 39 -58.88 49.99 9.24
CA GLN A 39 -57.49 49.59 8.98
C GLN A 39 -57.39 48.07 8.82
N ASN A 40 -56.83 47.62 7.69
CA ASN A 40 -56.59 46.21 7.40
C ASN A 40 -55.08 45.93 7.20
N GLU A 41 -54.66 44.68 7.08
CA GLU A 41 -53.24 44.29 6.94
C GLU A 41 -52.58 44.89 5.67
N LYS A 42 -53.36 45.01 4.59
CA LYS A 42 -52.87 45.49 3.29
C LYS A 42 -53.06 47.00 3.05
N GLY A 43 -53.97 47.64 3.78
CA GLY A 43 -54.36 49.03 3.48
C GLY A 43 -55.12 49.75 4.60
N LEU A 44 -55.25 51.06 4.41
CA LEU A 44 -55.85 52.04 5.30
C LEU A 44 -56.99 52.74 4.55
N THR A 45 -58.22 52.69 5.07
CA THR A 45 -59.38 53.35 4.47
C THR A 45 -59.65 54.68 5.18
N ILE A 46 -59.69 55.76 4.39
CA ILE A 46 -59.82 57.13 4.85
C ILE A 46 -61.04 57.76 4.19
N GLN A 47 -61.88 58.41 4.99
CA GLN A 47 -62.97 59.23 4.52
C GLN A 47 -62.49 60.68 4.37
N THR A 48 -62.35 61.12 3.12
CA THR A 48 -61.95 62.48 2.73
C THR A 48 -63.19 63.27 2.28
N SER A 49 -63.09 64.59 2.13
CA SER A 49 -64.18 65.46 1.65
C SER A 49 -64.80 65.00 0.32
N ASP A 50 -64.01 64.30 -0.50
CA ASP A 50 -64.39 63.88 -1.85
C ASP A 50 -64.85 62.41 -1.92
N GLY A 51 -64.91 61.70 -0.79
CA GLY A 51 -65.36 60.31 -0.69
C GLY A 51 -64.44 59.38 0.11
N ILE A 52 -64.80 58.09 0.18
CA ILE A 52 -64.03 57.05 0.84
C ILE A 52 -62.90 56.57 -0.10
N GLN A 53 -61.65 56.65 0.35
CA GLN A 53 -60.48 56.18 -0.39
C GLN A 53 -59.68 55.17 0.43
N THR A 54 -59.28 54.06 -0.20
CA THR A 54 -58.44 53.02 0.42
C THR A 54 -57.01 53.12 -0.13
N ILE A 55 -56.04 53.30 0.78
CA ILE A 55 -54.62 53.48 0.47
C ILE A 55 -53.83 52.26 0.94
N THR A 56 -52.88 51.77 0.15
CA THR A 56 -52.05 50.61 0.55
C THR A 56 -50.92 51.00 1.51
N LYS A 57 -50.63 50.16 2.51
CA LYS A 57 -49.60 50.47 3.53
C LYS A 57 -48.19 50.63 2.97
N PHE A 58 -47.86 49.97 1.84
CA PHE A 58 -46.58 50.13 1.17
C PHE A 58 -46.32 51.57 0.70
N GLN A 59 -47.38 52.31 0.38
CA GLN A 59 -47.30 53.69 -0.11
C GLN A 59 -47.31 54.72 1.03
N ILE A 60 -47.54 54.30 2.27
CA ILE A 60 -47.60 55.18 3.44
C ILE A 60 -46.19 55.30 4.03
N LEU A 61 -45.75 56.54 4.26
CA LEU A 61 -44.50 56.82 4.97
C LEU A 61 -44.75 56.88 6.48
N LYS A 62 -45.79 57.61 6.91
CA LYS A 62 -46.21 57.70 8.33
C LYS A 62 -47.64 58.22 8.46
N VAL A 63 -48.37 57.76 9.47
CA VAL A 63 -49.69 58.30 9.86
C VAL A 63 -49.53 59.15 11.10
N VAL A 64 -50.08 60.38 11.08
CA VAL A 64 -50.04 61.29 12.23
C VAL A 64 -51.45 61.68 12.64
N TYR A 65 -51.80 61.37 13.90
CA TYR A 65 -53.13 61.58 14.49
C TYR A 65 -53.26 63.00 15.11
N LYS A 66 -52.82 64.01 14.35
CA LYS A 66 -52.94 65.45 14.67
C LYS A 66 -52.89 66.22 13.35
N ASP A 67 -53.56 67.37 13.26
CA ASP A 67 -53.41 68.25 12.10
C ASP A 67 -52.02 68.89 12.17
N VAL A 68 -51.12 68.48 11.28
CA VAL A 68 -49.73 68.94 11.25
C VAL A 68 -49.55 69.83 10.02
N SER A 69 -48.90 70.98 10.17
CA SER A 69 -48.55 71.84 9.05
C SER A 69 -47.47 71.19 8.18
N GLU A 70 -47.44 71.53 6.88
CA GLU A 70 -46.55 70.90 5.89
C GLU A 70 -45.05 71.01 6.26
N GLN A 71 -44.65 72.00 7.06
CA GLN A 71 -43.26 72.25 7.44
C GLN A 71 -42.71 71.27 8.49
N GLU A 72 -43.56 70.71 9.35
CA GLU A 72 -43.13 69.70 10.35
C GLU A 72 -43.12 68.29 9.77
N ALA A 73 -44.01 68.00 8.81
CA ALA A 73 -43.99 66.76 8.04
C ALA A 73 -42.69 66.61 7.22
N GLU A 74 -42.17 67.72 6.69
CA GLU A 74 -40.94 67.75 5.90
C GLU A 74 -39.67 67.48 6.73
N LYS A 75 -39.59 68.03 7.95
CA LYS A 75 -38.44 67.78 8.85
C LYS A 75 -38.36 66.32 9.29
N ILE A 76 -39.51 65.66 9.48
CA ILE A 76 -39.57 64.24 9.82
C ILE A 76 -39.12 63.37 8.64
N ARG A 77 -39.41 63.78 7.39
CA ARG A 77 -38.95 63.10 6.17
C ARG A 77 -37.43 63.11 6.06
N ILE A 78 -36.81 64.29 6.20
CA ILE A 78 -35.35 64.45 6.06
C ILE A 78 -34.59 63.64 7.12
N ALA A 79 -35.10 63.59 8.37
CA ALA A 79 -34.47 62.85 9.45
C ALA A 79 -34.55 61.33 9.28
N GLU A 80 -35.67 60.81 8.77
CA GLU A 80 -35.86 59.37 8.57
C GLU A 80 -35.12 58.87 7.33
N GLU A 81 -35.13 59.65 6.24
CA GLU A 81 -34.41 59.33 5.00
C GLU A 81 -32.89 59.30 5.23
N LYS A 82 -32.35 60.17 6.09
CA LYS A 82 -30.93 60.15 6.47
C LYS A 82 -30.54 58.88 7.24
N LYS A 83 -31.38 58.40 8.15
CA LYS A 83 -31.13 57.16 8.91
C LYS A 83 -31.17 55.90 8.05
N LEU A 84 -32.03 55.88 7.03
CA LEU A 84 -32.09 54.80 6.05
C LEU A 84 -30.80 54.76 5.21
N ARG A 85 -30.35 55.91 4.68
CA ARG A 85 -29.08 56.00 3.92
C ARG A 85 -27.87 55.56 4.72
N ASP A 86 -27.72 56.02 5.96
CA ASP A 86 -26.57 55.66 6.81
C ASP A 86 -26.53 54.15 7.16
N LYS A 87 -27.69 53.48 7.19
CA LYS A 87 -27.77 52.02 7.39
C LYS A 87 -27.40 51.26 6.13
N GLU A 88 -27.93 51.68 4.97
CA GLU A 88 -27.63 51.06 3.68
C GLU A 88 -26.14 51.19 3.31
N GLU A 89 -25.50 52.32 3.59
CA GLU A 89 -24.07 52.51 3.35
C GLU A 89 -23.20 51.61 4.24
N LYS A 90 -23.56 51.45 5.52
CA LYS A 90 -22.85 50.55 6.44
C LYS A 90 -23.01 49.09 6.07
N GLU A 91 -24.18 48.69 5.57
CA GLU A 91 -24.43 47.33 5.12
C GLU A 91 -23.66 47.02 3.84
N LYS A 92 -23.67 47.95 2.86
CA LYS A 92 -22.84 47.84 1.65
C LYS A 92 -21.35 47.77 1.96
N ALA A 93 -20.85 48.60 2.88
CA ALA A 93 -19.45 48.59 3.28
C ALA A 93 -19.03 47.30 4.00
N LYS A 94 -19.94 46.65 4.74
CA LYS A 94 -19.68 45.33 5.35
C LYS A 94 -19.66 44.23 4.29
N LEU A 95 -20.64 44.24 3.38
CA LEU A 95 -20.73 43.26 2.29
C LEU A 95 -19.51 43.34 1.36
N GLU A 96 -19.01 44.54 1.07
CA GLU A 96 -17.83 44.74 0.22
C GLU A 96 -16.54 44.23 0.90
N LYS A 97 -16.37 44.47 2.20
CA LYS A 97 -15.24 43.93 2.97
C LYS A 97 -15.27 42.40 3.05
N GLU A 98 -16.45 41.81 3.23
CA GLU A 98 -16.62 40.36 3.27
C GLU A 98 -16.28 39.72 1.92
N LYS A 99 -16.70 40.33 0.82
CA LYS A 99 -16.31 39.91 -0.54
C LYS A 99 -14.80 39.99 -0.76
N GLN A 100 -14.16 41.09 -0.37
CA GLN A 100 -12.69 41.24 -0.51
C GLN A 100 -11.92 40.17 0.30
N ILE A 101 -12.38 39.84 1.50
CA ILE A 101 -11.77 38.77 2.32
C ILE A 101 -12.00 37.39 1.69
N ALA A 102 -13.17 37.15 1.10
CA ALA A 102 -13.47 35.90 0.39
C ALA A 102 -12.58 35.74 -0.86
N ASP A 103 -12.47 36.79 -1.68
CA ASP A 103 -11.65 36.79 -2.91
C ASP A 103 -10.16 36.62 -2.58
N GLU A 104 -9.64 37.25 -1.52
CA GLU A 104 -8.25 37.08 -1.09
C GLU A 104 -7.99 35.65 -0.58
N LYS A 105 -8.94 35.06 0.15
CA LYS A 105 -8.84 33.67 0.63
C LYS A 105 -8.88 32.68 -0.52
N GLU A 106 -9.71 32.92 -1.53
CA GLU A 106 -9.78 32.10 -2.73
C GLU A 106 -8.47 32.18 -3.53
N ARG A 107 -7.93 33.40 -3.73
CA ARG A 107 -6.64 33.58 -4.40
C ARG A 107 -5.49 32.87 -3.67
N LYS A 108 -5.43 32.96 -2.33
CA LYS A 108 -4.41 32.25 -1.53
C LYS A 108 -4.52 30.73 -1.65
N ARG A 109 -5.74 30.18 -1.71
CA ARG A 109 -5.95 28.74 -1.93
C ARG A 109 -5.48 28.29 -3.31
N LEU A 110 -5.79 29.07 -4.35
CA LEU A 110 -5.35 28.77 -5.72
C LEU A 110 -3.81 28.83 -5.85
N GLU A 111 -3.17 29.83 -5.24
CA GLU A 111 -1.70 29.94 -5.22
C GLU A 111 -1.02 28.78 -4.44
N GLU A 112 -1.63 28.30 -3.35
CA GLU A 112 -1.11 27.16 -2.58
C GLU A 112 -1.28 25.84 -3.35
N GLU A 113 -2.43 25.66 -4.02
CA GLU A 113 -2.70 24.50 -4.86
C GLU A 113 -1.77 24.44 -6.08
N GLU A 114 -1.52 25.58 -6.73
CA GLU A 114 -0.56 25.66 -7.86
C GLU A 114 0.87 25.34 -7.40
N LYS A 115 1.30 25.84 -6.23
CA LYS A 115 2.62 25.50 -5.66
C LYS A 115 2.74 24.02 -5.31
N LEU A 116 1.67 23.41 -4.81
CA LEU A 116 1.66 21.97 -4.50
C LEU A 116 1.72 21.14 -5.79
N ALA A 117 0.96 21.51 -6.81
CA ALA A 117 0.97 20.87 -8.11
C ALA A 117 2.35 20.99 -8.79
N GLU A 118 2.98 22.15 -8.71
CA GLU A 118 4.33 22.36 -9.24
C GLU A 118 5.36 21.51 -8.51
N LYS A 119 5.30 21.43 -7.18
CA LYS A 119 6.18 20.58 -6.39
C LYS A 119 6.00 19.09 -6.72
N GLN A 120 4.75 18.64 -6.90
CA GLN A 120 4.46 17.27 -7.32
C GLN A 120 5.03 16.96 -8.71
N ARG A 121 4.87 17.88 -9.68
CA ARG A 121 5.47 17.71 -11.02
C ARG A 121 7.00 17.62 -10.96
N GLN A 122 7.64 18.43 -10.12
CA GLN A 122 9.10 18.39 -9.94
C GLN A 122 9.56 17.08 -9.25
N GLU A 123 8.84 16.60 -8.24
CA GLU A 123 9.14 15.33 -7.58
C GLU A 123 8.92 14.13 -8.51
N GLU A 124 7.88 14.16 -9.35
CA GLU A 124 7.63 13.13 -10.36
C GLU A 124 8.68 13.13 -11.47
N ALA A 125 9.05 14.30 -11.99
CA ALA A 125 10.11 14.44 -12.98
C ALA A 125 11.45 13.94 -12.41
N ALA A 126 11.81 14.31 -11.18
CA ALA A 126 13.03 13.82 -10.53
C ALA A 126 13.02 12.29 -10.30
N LYS A 127 11.85 11.71 -9.99
CA LYS A 127 11.69 10.24 -9.89
C LYS A 127 11.84 9.56 -11.25
N GLN A 128 11.26 10.14 -12.31
CA GLN A 128 11.37 9.63 -13.68
C GLN A 128 12.81 9.70 -14.18
N GLU A 129 13.51 10.81 -13.98
CA GLU A 129 14.93 10.95 -14.33
C GLU A 129 15.81 9.96 -13.56
N SER A 130 15.57 9.78 -12.26
CA SER A 130 16.31 8.80 -11.45
C SER A 130 16.05 7.35 -11.89
N GLN A 131 14.82 7.03 -12.32
CA GLN A 131 14.48 5.73 -12.89
C GLN A 131 15.15 5.53 -14.26
N ALA A 132 15.05 6.52 -15.15
CA ALA A 132 15.69 6.49 -16.47
C ALA A 132 17.22 6.36 -16.36
N GLU A 133 17.87 7.03 -15.39
CA GLU A 133 19.30 6.89 -15.15
C GLU A 133 19.68 5.48 -14.66
N LYS A 134 18.87 4.87 -13.78
CA LYS A 134 19.08 3.48 -13.32
C LYS A 134 18.89 2.48 -14.45
N GLU A 135 17.87 2.67 -15.29
CA GLU A 135 17.61 1.84 -16.45
C GLU A 135 18.73 1.97 -17.49
N ALA A 136 19.18 3.20 -17.78
CA ALA A 136 20.31 3.44 -18.69
C ALA A 136 21.63 2.83 -18.16
N LYS A 137 21.89 2.90 -16.84
CA LYS A 137 23.04 2.23 -16.22
C LYS A 137 22.94 0.71 -16.31
N ALA A 138 21.77 0.14 -16.02
CA ALA A 138 21.53 -1.30 -16.14
C ALA A 138 21.65 -1.79 -17.59
N GLU A 139 21.14 -1.01 -18.55
CA GLU A 139 21.27 -1.30 -19.98
C GLU A 139 22.72 -1.20 -20.44
N ALA A 140 23.47 -0.18 -20.01
CA ALA A 140 24.90 -0.05 -20.32
C ALA A 140 25.73 -1.21 -19.74
N GLU A 141 25.45 -1.62 -18.50
CA GLU A 141 26.09 -2.78 -17.86
C GLU A 141 25.71 -4.09 -18.58
N TRP A 142 24.45 -4.23 -18.99
CA TRP A 142 23.95 -5.38 -19.76
C TRP A 142 24.59 -5.44 -21.16
N LEU A 143 24.72 -4.32 -21.86
CA LEU A 143 25.37 -4.21 -23.17
C LEU A 143 26.88 -4.48 -23.08
N ALA A 144 27.55 -3.98 -22.03
CA ALA A 144 28.96 -4.29 -21.75
C ALA A 144 29.18 -5.80 -21.54
N THR A 145 28.24 -6.46 -20.85
CA THR A 145 28.26 -7.92 -20.65
C THR A 145 28.09 -8.68 -21.98
N ARG A 146 27.31 -8.15 -22.92
CA ARG A 146 27.07 -8.76 -24.25
C ARG A 146 28.26 -8.66 -25.20
N GLN A 147 29.12 -7.64 -25.04
CA GLN A 147 30.34 -7.49 -25.84
C GLN A 147 31.45 -8.48 -25.45
N LEU A 148 31.29 -9.23 -24.36
CA LEU A 148 32.14 -10.37 -24.04
C LEU A 148 31.87 -11.50 -25.04
N VAL A 149 32.52 -11.42 -26.20
CA VAL A 149 32.59 -12.53 -27.15
C VAL A 149 32.97 -13.79 -26.36
N PRO A 150 32.22 -14.90 -26.46
CA PRO A 150 32.57 -16.12 -25.77
C PRO A 150 34.00 -16.49 -26.14
N SER A 151 34.84 -16.75 -25.13
CA SER A 151 36.23 -17.11 -25.37
C SER A 151 36.29 -18.31 -26.35
N PRO A 152 37.33 -18.44 -27.18
CA PRO A 152 37.42 -19.53 -28.16
C PRO A 152 37.34 -20.93 -27.51
N ALA A 153 37.70 -21.05 -26.22
CA ALA A 153 37.47 -22.25 -25.43
C ALA A 153 35.98 -22.51 -25.16
N ALA A 154 35.22 -21.47 -24.81
CA ALA A 154 33.78 -21.53 -24.63
C ALA A 154 33.05 -21.97 -25.93
N THR A 155 33.42 -21.42 -27.08
CA THR A 155 32.79 -21.81 -28.36
C THR A 155 32.98 -23.30 -28.68
N LYS A 156 34.13 -23.89 -28.31
CA LYS A 156 34.41 -25.33 -28.47
C LYS A 156 33.66 -26.22 -27.47
N CYS A 157 33.36 -25.68 -26.30
CA CYS A 157 32.76 -26.44 -25.19
C CYS A 157 31.23 -26.58 -25.28
N GLY A 158 30.60 -25.93 -26.27
CA GLY A 158 29.15 -25.92 -26.42
C GLY A 158 28.46 -24.88 -25.55
N GLY A 159 27.14 -24.80 -25.61
CA GLY A 159 26.35 -23.78 -24.89
C GLY A 159 26.27 -23.98 -23.37
N ARG A 160 25.47 -23.13 -22.71
CA ARG A 160 25.24 -23.12 -21.25
C ARG A 160 25.07 -24.52 -20.63
N LEU A 161 24.17 -25.33 -21.18
CA LEU A 161 23.86 -26.66 -20.65
C LEU A 161 25.03 -27.64 -20.78
N ALA A 162 25.85 -27.49 -21.83
CA ALA A 162 27.01 -28.34 -22.03
C ALA A 162 28.07 -28.08 -20.95
N LEU A 163 28.17 -26.84 -20.47
CA LEU A 163 29.04 -26.47 -19.35
C LEU A 163 28.53 -27.09 -18.04
N VAL A 164 27.24 -26.95 -17.76
CA VAL A 164 26.59 -27.54 -16.58
C VAL A 164 26.75 -29.06 -16.57
N TRP A 165 26.42 -29.72 -17.68
CA TRP A 165 26.50 -31.19 -17.80
C TRP A 165 27.90 -31.72 -17.47
N ARG A 166 28.95 -31.08 -18.01
CA ARG A 166 30.33 -31.48 -17.70
C ARG A 166 30.65 -31.33 -16.22
N SER A 167 30.25 -30.23 -15.60
CA SER A 167 30.43 -30.02 -14.16
C SER A 167 29.58 -30.94 -13.29
N THR A 168 28.43 -31.43 -13.80
CA THR A 168 27.63 -32.49 -13.17
C THR A 168 28.36 -33.83 -13.23
N VAL A 169 28.94 -34.19 -14.37
CA VAL A 169 29.67 -35.47 -14.49
C VAL A 169 30.96 -35.45 -13.67
N LEU A 170 31.73 -34.37 -13.76
CA LEU A 170 32.98 -34.18 -13.02
C LEU A 170 33.08 -32.74 -12.51
N PRO A 171 33.11 -32.52 -11.18
CA PRO A 171 33.30 -31.20 -10.61
C PRO A 171 34.55 -30.50 -11.15
N GLY A 172 34.38 -29.26 -11.61
CA GLY A 172 35.44 -28.47 -12.26
C GLY A 172 35.58 -28.66 -13.77
N TRP A 173 35.03 -29.72 -14.38
CA TRP A 173 35.23 -29.98 -15.82
C TRP A 173 34.57 -28.94 -16.72
N GLY A 174 33.32 -28.56 -16.43
CA GLY A 174 32.63 -27.52 -17.20
C GLY A 174 33.33 -26.17 -17.08
N GLN A 175 33.78 -25.80 -15.88
CA GLN A 175 34.53 -24.58 -15.64
C GLN A 175 35.86 -24.57 -16.41
N TYR A 176 36.59 -25.70 -16.42
CA TYR A 176 37.85 -25.83 -17.16
C TYR A 176 37.63 -25.67 -18.66
N CYS A 177 36.60 -26.33 -19.19
CA CYS A 177 36.20 -26.20 -20.59
C CYS A 177 35.84 -24.74 -20.92
N GLY A 178 35.08 -24.08 -20.04
CA GLY A 178 34.80 -22.66 -20.11
C GLY A 178 36.00 -21.74 -19.83
N GLY A 179 37.24 -22.22 -19.77
CA GLY A 179 38.42 -21.39 -19.53
C GLY A 179 38.51 -20.76 -18.14
N HIS A 180 37.67 -21.16 -17.19
CA HIS A 180 37.74 -20.74 -15.79
C HIS A 180 38.60 -21.72 -14.97
N ASN A 181 39.89 -21.79 -15.32
CA ASN A 181 40.84 -22.77 -14.76
C ASN A 181 40.98 -22.67 -13.23
N THR A 182 40.90 -21.46 -12.67
CA THR A 182 40.96 -21.25 -11.21
C THR A 182 39.78 -21.92 -10.51
N SER A 183 38.56 -21.60 -10.93
CA SER A 183 37.35 -22.22 -10.36
C SER A 183 37.31 -23.73 -10.59
N ALA A 184 37.79 -24.19 -11.75
CA ALA A 184 37.89 -25.62 -12.05
C ALA A 184 38.81 -26.35 -11.06
N GLY A 185 40.01 -25.80 -10.81
CA GLY A 185 40.96 -26.33 -9.84
C GLY A 185 40.39 -26.32 -8.42
N THR A 186 39.78 -25.20 -8.01
CA THR A 186 39.19 -25.07 -6.67
C THR A 186 38.10 -26.11 -6.42
N PHE A 187 37.10 -26.22 -7.30
CA PHE A 187 36.03 -27.20 -7.12
C PHE A 187 36.53 -28.64 -7.23
N GLY A 188 37.47 -28.92 -8.14
CA GLY A 188 38.09 -30.24 -8.25
C GLY A 188 38.80 -30.64 -6.96
N ILE A 189 39.71 -29.80 -6.46
CA ILE A 189 40.48 -30.08 -5.24
C ILE A 189 39.57 -30.20 -4.02
N LEU A 190 38.62 -29.28 -3.84
CA LEU A 190 37.71 -29.32 -2.69
C LEU A 190 36.81 -30.56 -2.73
N PHE A 191 36.24 -30.90 -3.90
CA PHE A 191 35.37 -32.06 -4.03
C PHE A 191 36.14 -33.36 -3.83
N PHE A 192 37.21 -33.60 -4.60
CA PHE A 192 37.97 -34.85 -4.49
C PHE A 192 38.71 -34.95 -3.16
N GLY A 193 39.23 -33.84 -2.62
CA GLY A 193 39.86 -33.81 -1.30
C GLY A 193 38.88 -34.19 -0.19
N SER A 194 37.69 -33.57 -0.16
CA SER A 194 36.66 -33.91 0.83
C SER A 194 36.13 -35.33 0.65
N LEU A 195 35.93 -35.78 -0.58
CA LEU A 195 35.46 -37.13 -0.88
C LEU A 195 36.47 -38.20 -0.47
N LEU A 196 37.75 -38.03 -0.81
CA LEU A 196 38.83 -38.96 -0.44
C LEU A 196 39.04 -38.98 1.08
N TYR A 197 38.99 -37.83 1.73
CA TYR A 197 39.06 -37.75 3.19
C TYR A 197 37.87 -38.46 3.86
N SER A 198 36.67 -38.34 3.29
CA SER A 198 35.48 -38.99 3.83
C SER A 198 35.50 -40.50 3.61
N LEU A 199 35.89 -40.95 2.41
CA LEU A 199 35.91 -42.37 2.06
C LEU A 199 37.13 -43.14 2.59
N GLY A 200 38.21 -42.43 2.92
CA GLY A 200 39.41 -42.99 3.54
C GLY A 200 39.31 -42.93 5.06
N PRO A 201 39.96 -41.95 5.72
CA PRO A 201 40.13 -41.92 7.16
C PRO A 201 38.81 -41.96 7.94
N LEU A 202 37.82 -41.14 7.57
CA LEU A 202 36.55 -41.10 8.32
C LEU A 202 35.76 -42.41 8.20
N ARG A 203 35.75 -43.03 7.01
CA ARG A 203 35.11 -44.34 6.81
C ARG A 203 35.82 -45.44 7.60
N THR A 204 37.14 -45.41 7.68
CA THR A 204 37.88 -46.38 8.50
C THR A 204 37.64 -46.17 10.00
N GLU A 205 37.59 -44.92 10.47
CA GLU A 205 37.28 -44.58 11.86
C GLU A 205 35.86 -45.05 12.23
N GLU A 206 34.86 -44.79 11.38
CA GLU A 206 33.48 -45.25 11.57
C GLU A 206 33.38 -46.77 11.66
N LYS A 207 33.99 -47.49 10.71
CA LYS A 207 33.99 -48.96 10.71
C LYS A 207 34.67 -49.54 11.94
N ASN A 208 35.81 -48.99 12.33
CA ASN A 208 36.56 -49.47 13.49
C ASN A 208 35.79 -49.22 14.79
N ALA A 209 35.23 -48.02 14.97
CA ALA A 209 34.45 -47.66 16.15
C ALA A 209 33.16 -48.50 16.25
N LYS A 210 32.48 -48.72 15.11
CA LYS A 210 31.31 -49.59 15.03
C LYS A 210 31.66 -51.05 15.35
N SER A 211 32.69 -51.59 14.72
CA SER A 211 33.14 -52.97 14.98
C SER A 211 33.53 -53.17 16.44
N HIS A 212 34.20 -52.19 17.06
CA HIS A 212 34.54 -52.23 18.49
C HIS A 212 33.29 -52.25 19.37
N TYR A 213 32.31 -51.40 19.08
CA TYR A 213 31.02 -51.41 19.79
C TYR A 213 30.27 -52.75 19.63
N ASP A 214 30.16 -53.25 18.40
CA ASP A 214 29.47 -54.52 18.13
C ASP A 214 30.15 -55.68 18.87
N THR A 215 31.49 -55.68 18.93
CA THR A 215 32.26 -56.67 19.69
C THR A 215 32.00 -56.56 21.20
N MET A 216 31.97 -55.35 21.76
CA MET A 216 31.69 -55.13 23.19
C MET A 216 30.27 -55.57 23.57
N VAL A 217 29.29 -55.27 22.72
CA VAL A 217 27.90 -55.72 22.92
C VAL A 217 27.82 -57.24 22.85
N LEU A 218 28.46 -57.86 21.84
CA LEU A 218 28.47 -59.31 21.68
C LEU A 218 29.13 -60.02 22.87
N LEU A 219 30.29 -59.52 23.32
CA LEU A 219 30.98 -60.05 24.50
C LEU A 219 30.11 -59.96 25.76
N ASN A 220 29.40 -58.84 25.95
CA ASN A 220 28.48 -58.68 27.07
C ASN A 220 27.26 -59.60 26.96
N GLN A 221 26.78 -59.90 25.75
CA GLN A 221 25.68 -60.85 25.54
C GLN A 221 26.09 -62.31 25.78
N ILE A 222 27.32 -62.70 25.44
CA ILE A 222 27.79 -64.09 25.53
C ILE A 222 28.33 -64.43 26.92
N GLY A 223 29.03 -63.49 27.56
CA GLY A 223 29.71 -63.74 28.84
C GLY A 223 29.72 -62.55 29.78
N GLY A 224 28.86 -61.57 29.54
CA GLY A 224 28.78 -60.37 30.37
C GLY A 224 28.24 -60.64 31.77
N PRO A 225 28.49 -59.75 32.73
CA PRO A 225 28.18 -60.03 34.13
C PRO A 225 26.67 -60.19 34.37
N GLY A 226 25.82 -59.57 33.55
CA GLY A 226 24.36 -59.75 33.56
C GLY A 226 23.88 -61.16 33.21
N THR A 227 24.64 -61.93 32.41
CA THR A 227 24.33 -63.35 32.14
C THR A 227 24.75 -64.28 33.28
N ARG A 228 25.65 -63.82 34.16
CA ARG A 228 26.13 -64.55 35.34
C ARG A 228 25.24 -64.29 36.57
N LEU A 229 24.39 -63.27 36.55
CA LEU A 229 23.44 -62.94 37.62
C LEU A 229 22.16 -63.79 37.54
N THR A 230 22.29 -65.12 37.49
CA THR A 230 21.17 -66.06 37.62
C THR A 230 21.13 -66.64 39.03
N ALA A 231 19.93 -66.98 39.55
CA ALA A 231 19.77 -67.54 40.90
C ALA A 231 20.59 -68.83 41.17
N GLN A 232 21.09 -69.49 40.12
CA GLN A 232 21.96 -70.66 40.19
C GLN A 232 23.46 -70.33 40.36
N ASN A 233 23.88 -69.11 40.03
CA ASN A 233 25.30 -68.70 39.96
C ASN A 233 25.71 -67.72 41.06
N ILE A 234 24.78 -67.28 41.91
CA ILE A 234 25.04 -66.39 43.04
C ILE A 234 24.74 -67.17 44.32
N SER A 235 25.80 -67.56 45.03
CA SER A 235 25.69 -68.32 46.27
C SER A 235 26.06 -67.48 47.50
N LEU A 236 26.86 -66.43 47.31
CA LEU A 236 27.37 -65.57 48.39
C LEU A 236 27.09 -64.07 48.13
N PRO A 237 26.82 -63.26 49.18
CA PRO A 237 26.61 -61.82 49.04
C PRO A 237 27.78 -61.07 48.35
N ASN A 238 29.02 -61.55 48.54
CA ASN A 238 30.20 -60.97 47.89
C ASN A 238 30.21 -61.21 46.36
N GLU A 239 29.64 -62.33 45.88
CA GLU A 239 29.55 -62.64 44.44
C GLU A 239 28.52 -61.73 43.76
N PHE A 240 27.43 -61.40 44.45
CA PHE A 240 26.45 -60.42 43.99
C PHE A 240 27.08 -59.02 43.86
N LEU A 241 27.81 -58.56 44.90
CA LEU A 241 28.45 -57.25 44.89
C LEU A 241 29.53 -57.15 43.79
N ALA A 242 30.35 -58.19 43.63
CA ALA A 242 31.35 -58.25 42.56
C ALA A 242 30.69 -58.23 41.18
N GLY A 243 29.64 -59.03 40.95
CA GLY A 243 28.89 -59.04 39.70
C GLY A 243 28.22 -57.70 39.39
N TYR A 244 27.70 -57.01 40.40
CA TYR A 244 27.11 -55.68 40.25
C TYR A 244 28.15 -54.62 39.85
N ILE A 245 29.33 -54.61 40.50
CA ILE A 245 30.43 -53.71 40.14
C ILE A 245 30.90 -54.01 38.71
N GLU A 246 31.09 -55.28 38.35
CA GLU A 246 31.45 -55.68 36.98
C GLU A 246 30.39 -55.23 35.96
N THR A 247 29.08 -55.38 36.24
CA THR A 247 28.02 -54.89 35.33
C THR A 247 28.10 -53.39 35.09
N SER A 248 28.25 -52.60 36.17
CA SER A 248 28.27 -51.14 36.06
C SER A 248 29.48 -50.61 35.27
N ILE A 249 30.65 -51.23 35.43
CA ILE A 249 31.84 -50.90 34.64
C ILE A 249 31.64 -51.30 33.17
N THR A 250 31.10 -52.49 32.93
CA THR A 250 30.89 -53.01 31.58
C THR A 250 29.86 -52.15 30.82
N ASP A 251 28.77 -51.77 31.48
CA ASP A 251 27.75 -50.90 30.91
C ASP A 251 28.30 -49.51 30.58
N ASP A 252 29.12 -48.91 31.46
CA ASP A 252 29.79 -47.64 31.19
C ASP A 252 30.72 -47.74 29.96
N LEU A 253 31.51 -48.80 29.86
CA LEU A 253 32.37 -49.05 28.70
C LEU A 253 31.58 -49.24 27.40
N ILE A 254 30.44 -49.94 27.44
CA ILE A 254 29.55 -50.11 26.29
C ILE A 254 28.92 -48.78 25.88
N VAL A 255 28.45 -47.98 26.84
CA VAL A 255 27.88 -46.64 26.57
C VAL A 255 28.94 -45.73 25.95
N LYS A 256 30.17 -45.75 26.47
CA LYS A 256 31.29 -45.01 25.91
C LYS A 256 31.61 -45.48 24.48
N SER A 257 31.67 -46.79 24.25
CA SER A 257 31.90 -47.34 22.91
C SER A 257 30.78 -46.99 21.93
N LYS A 258 29.52 -46.97 22.39
CA LYS A 258 28.35 -46.54 21.61
C LYS A 258 28.46 -45.07 21.21
N ASN A 259 28.83 -44.21 22.14
CA ASN A 259 29.00 -42.78 21.89
C ASN A 259 30.14 -42.53 20.89
N ASN A 260 31.26 -43.24 21.02
CA ASN A 260 32.37 -43.17 20.06
C ASN A 260 31.94 -43.61 18.65
N ALA A 261 31.20 -44.72 18.52
CA ALA A 261 30.68 -45.18 17.24
C ALA A 261 29.70 -44.17 16.61
N LYS A 262 28.82 -43.56 17.43
CA LYS A 262 27.90 -42.52 16.98
C LYS A 262 28.65 -41.26 16.52
N GLU A 263 29.68 -40.84 17.26
CA GLU A 263 30.51 -39.68 16.91
C GLU A 263 31.26 -39.91 15.59
N ALA A 264 31.92 -41.06 15.43
CA ALA A 264 32.64 -41.41 14.22
C ALA A 264 31.70 -41.47 12.99
N ASN A 265 30.52 -42.06 13.14
CA ASN A 265 29.50 -42.04 12.08
C ASN A 265 29.02 -40.62 11.76
N THR A 266 28.85 -39.75 12.77
CA THR A 266 28.47 -38.35 12.56
C THR A 266 29.55 -37.61 11.78
N LYS A 267 30.83 -37.80 12.10
CA LYS A 267 31.96 -37.22 11.35
C LYS A 267 31.97 -37.72 9.90
N TYR A 268 31.80 -39.02 9.68
CA TYR A 268 31.73 -39.61 8.34
C TYR A 268 30.58 -39.01 7.50
N LEU A 269 29.38 -38.94 8.05
CA LEU A 269 28.22 -38.34 7.39
C LEU A 269 28.43 -36.84 7.12
N ALA A 270 29.03 -36.11 8.07
CA ALA A 270 29.37 -34.69 7.86
C ALA A 270 30.38 -34.50 6.73
N GLY A 271 31.36 -35.40 6.60
CA GLY A 271 32.31 -35.42 5.49
C GLY A 271 31.62 -35.61 4.13
N LEU A 272 30.74 -36.61 4.03
CA LEU A 272 29.94 -36.84 2.82
C LEU A 272 28.99 -35.67 2.51
N GLY A 273 28.37 -35.09 3.54
CA GLY A 273 27.53 -33.90 3.41
C GLY A 273 28.31 -32.71 2.87
N THR A 274 29.54 -32.51 3.35
CA THR A 274 30.45 -31.46 2.85
C THR A 274 30.78 -31.65 1.38
N ALA A 275 31.16 -32.87 0.96
CA ALA A 275 31.41 -33.18 -0.45
C ALA A 275 30.17 -32.93 -1.32
N SER A 276 28.98 -33.25 -0.80
CA SER A 276 27.69 -33.02 -1.48
C SER A 276 27.37 -31.53 -1.67
N ILE A 277 27.60 -30.71 -0.63
CA ILE A 277 27.42 -29.26 -0.71
C ILE A 277 28.38 -28.65 -1.73
N ILE A 278 29.65 -29.09 -1.74
CA ILE A 278 30.64 -28.62 -2.72
C ILE A 278 30.20 -28.99 -4.14
N TYR A 279 29.70 -30.21 -4.34
CA TYR A 279 29.20 -30.68 -5.63
C TYR A 279 28.03 -29.83 -6.15
N ILE A 280 27.03 -29.57 -5.30
CA ILE A 280 25.88 -28.73 -5.66
C ILE A 280 26.34 -27.29 -5.97
N THR A 281 27.22 -26.73 -5.14
CA THR A 281 27.79 -25.39 -5.35
C THR A 281 28.54 -25.31 -6.68
N ASN A 282 29.29 -26.36 -7.05
CA ASN A 282 29.97 -26.47 -8.33
C ASN A 282 28.97 -26.40 -9.51
N ILE A 283 27.82 -27.10 -9.43
CA ILE A 283 26.80 -27.08 -10.48
C ILE A 283 26.17 -25.68 -10.60
N ILE A 284 25.84 -25.06 -9.47
CA ILE A 284 25.28 -23.70 -9.45
C ILE A 284 26.28 -22.72 -10.06
N HIS A 285 27.55 -22.81 -9.69
CA HIS A 285 28.60 -21.97 -10.24
C HIS A 285 28.80 -22.17 -11.75
N ALA A 286 28.76 -23.43 -12.23
CA ALA A 286 28.79 -23.74 -13.65
C ALA A 286 27.58 -23.14 -14.39
N TYR A 287 26.40 -23.17 -13.78
CA TYR A 287 25.20 -22.55 -14.34
C TYR A 287 25.33 -21.02 -14.43
N MET A 288 25.85 -20.36 -13.39
CA MET A 288 26.07 -18.91 -13.38
C MET A 288 27.07 -18.49 -14.48
N ILE A 289 28.22 -19.16 -14.57
CA ILE A 289 29.19 -18.94 -15.66
C ILE A 289 28.51 -19.09 -17.03
N GLY A 290 27.72 -20.16 -17.17
CA GLY A 290 27.03 -20.44 -18.43
C GLY A 290 25.99 -19.38 -18.79
N ARG A 291 25.31 -18.77 -17.80
CA ARG A 291 24.35 -17.68 -18.00
C ARG A 291 25.05 -16.40 -18.45
N ASP A 292 26.15 -16.03 -17.80
CA ASP A 292 26.81 -14.75 -18.05
C ASP A 292 27.53 -14.74 -19.41
N ARG A 293 28.04 -15.90 -19.88
CA ARG A 293 28.82 -15.99 -21.12
C ARG A 293 28.04 -16.49 -22.34
N TYR A 294 26.92 -17.19 -22.12
CA TYR A 294 26.00 -17.58 -23.19
C TYR A 294 24.64 -16.95 -22.89
N PRO A 295 24.50 -15.63 -23.10
CA PRO A 295 23.21 -14.98 -22.99
C PRO A 295 22.21 -15.69 -23.91
N GLU A 296 20.95 -15.73 -23.49
CA GLU A 296 19.92 -16.41 -24.25
C GLU A 296 19.89 -15.87 -25.69
N ARG A 297 19.73 -16.80 -26.64
CA ARG A 297 19.59 -16.46 -28.05
C ARG A 297 18.39 -15.53 -28.25
N PRO A 298 18.43 -14.65 -29.27
CA PRO A 298 17.38 -13.66 -29.48
C PRO A 298 15.99 -14.30 -29.47
N VAL A 299 15.08 -13.67 -28.73
CA VAL A 299 13.70 -14.11 -28.61
C VAL A 299 12.91 -13.49 -29.76
N VAL A 300 12.29 -14.31 -30.61
CA VAL A 300 11.44 -13.80 -31.70
C VAL A 300 10.02 -13.70 -31.18
N GLN A 301 9.37 -12.55 -31.38
CA GLN A 301 7.95 -12.38 -31.05
C GLN A 301 7.11 -12.64 -32.29
N SER A 302 6.20 -13.61 -32.21
CA SER A 302 5.21 -13.86 -33.27
C SER A 302 3.85 -14.13 -32.64
N GLY A 303 2.80 -13.42 -33.09
CA GLY A 303 1.45 -13.59 -32.56
C GLY A 303 1.27 -13.33 -31.05
N GLY A 304 2.08 -12.44 -30.46
CA GLY A 304 2.02 -12.13 -29.02
C GLY A 304 2.69 -13.16 -28.11
N LYS A 305 3.31 -14.20 -28.67
CA LYS A 305 4.14 -15.18 -27.95
C LYS A 305 5.63 -14.90 -28.19
N GLN A 306 6.42 -15.09 -27.15
CA GLN A 306 7.89 -15.04 -27.22
C GLN A 306 8.41 -16.45 -27.54
N PHE A 307 9.24 -16.57 -28.57
CA PHE A 307 9.86 -17.83 -28.97
C PHE A 307 11.37 -17.78 -28.72
N LYS A 308 11.88 -18.71 -27.92
CA LYS A 308 13.32 -18.92 -27.73
C LYS A 308 13.80 -20.09 -28.59
N GLU A 309 14.99 -19.97 -29.18
CA GLU A 309 15.63 -21.08 -29.89
C GLU A 309 16.04 -22.20 -28.91
N GLY A 310 15.72 -23.45 -29.23
CA GLY A 310 15.95 -24.62 -28.40
C GLY A 310 14.72 -25.03 -27.59
N PHE A 311 14.95 -25.72 -26.46
CA PHE A 311 13.88 -26.12 -25.55
C PHE A 311 13.35 -24.90 -24.80
N ASP A 312 12.06 -24.64 -24.96
CA ASP A 312 11.31 -23.62 -24.25
C ASP A 312 10.26 -24.31 -23.38
N PHE A 313 10.15 -23.86 -22.12
CA PHE A 313 9.17 -24.38 -21.17
C PHE A 313 8.28 -23.23 -20.73
N GLU A 314 7.04 -23.26 -21.20
CA GLU A 314 6.04 -22.27 -20.85
C GLU A 314 5.01 -22.92 -19.93
N SER A 315 4.96 -22.47 -18.68
CA SER A 315 3.87 -22.81 -17.77
C SER A 315 2.93 -21.62 -17.66
N SER A 316 1.71 -21.76 -18.16
CA SER A 316 0.68 -20.75 -18.02
C SER A 316 -0.46 -21.29 -17.17
N TRP A 317 -0.89 -20.48 -16.21
CA TRP A 317 -2.25 -20.56 -15.73
C TRP A 317 -3.15 -20.02 -16.83
N ASP A 318 -4.23 -20.74 -17.17
CA ASP A 318 -5.18 -20.36 -18.22
C ASP A 318 -5.45 -18.84 -18.19
N LYS A 319 -4.80 -18.10 -19.11
CA LYS A 319 -5.13 -16.70 -19.33
C LYS A 319 -6.27 -16.68 -20.34
N PRO A 320 -7.36 -15.96 -20.09
CA PRO A 320 -8.47 -15.88 -21.01
C PRO A 320 -7.99 -15.27 -22.33
N GLN A 321 -7.86 -16.08 -23.38
CA GLN A 321 -7.65 -15.56 -24.73
C GLN A 321 -9.01 -15.25 -25.36
N GLY A 322 -9.27 -13.96 -25.55
CA GLY A 322 -10.19 -13.48 -26.57
C GLY A 322 -11.69 -13.58 -26.25
N VAL A 323 -12.42 -12.56 -26.70
CA VAL A 323 -13.77 -12.20 -26.27
C VAL A 323 -14.89 -13.18 -26.68
N ASN A 324 -14.63 -14.25 -27.45
CA ASN A 324 -15.71 -14.96 -28.16
C ASN A 324 -15.66 -16.50 -28.20
N VAL A 325 -15.26 -17.20 -27.14
CA VAL A 325 -15.50 -18.66 -27.07
C VAL A 325 -15.91 -19.09 -25.65
N TYR A 326 -17.06 -19.76 -25.54
CA TYR A 326 -17.59 -20.35 -24.31
C TYR A 326 -16.98 -21.74 -24.05
N ARG A 327 -16.52 -22.00 -22.81
CA ARG A 327 -16.33 -23.30 -22.06
C ARG A 327 -14.92 -23.46 -21.44
N PRO A 328 -14.70 -24.44 -20.52
CA PRO A 328 -15.33 -24.72 -19.22
C PRO A 328 -14.42 -24.23 -18.05
N GLN A 329 -14.76 -24.57 -16.80
CA GLN A 329 -14.18 -23.96 -15.59
C GLN A 329 -12.67 -24.21 -15.36
N PHE A 330 -12.03 -23.16 -14.86
CA PHE A 330 -10.66 -23.09 -14.32
C PHE A 330 -10.32 -24.30 -13.45
N ASN A 331 -9.23 -24.99 -13.77
CA ASN A 331 -8.38 -25.78 -12.83
C ASN A 331 -7.24 -26.55 -13.53
N SER A 332 -6.81 -26.17 -14.74
CA SER A 332 -5.71 -26.88 -15.40
C SER A 332 -4.44 -26.03 -15.44
N ILE A 333 -3.33 -26.61 -14.98
CA ILE A 333 -2.00 -26.06 -15.21
C ILE A 333 -1.59 -26.58 -16.58
N TYR A 334 -1.49 -25.68 -17.55
CA TYR A 334 -0.95 -26.01 -18.85
C TYR A 334 0.56 -25.78 -18.85
N ALA A 335 1.31 -26.84 -19.14
CA ALA A 335 2.75 -26.79 -19.35
C ALA A 335 3.03 -27.23 -20.79
N GLU A 336 3.70 -26.37 -21.55
CA GLU A 336 4.13 -26.68 -22.90
C GLU A 336 5.64 -26.75 -22.95
N LEU A 337 6.14 -27.87 -23.48
CA LEU A 337 7.55 -28.03 -23.83
C LEU A 337 7.65 -27.90 -25.35
N ARG A 338 8.23 -26.80 -25.83
CA ARG A 338 8.46 -26.57 -27.26
C ARG A 338 9.95 -26.73 -27.56
N TYR A 339 10.30 -27.23 -28.74
CA TYR A 339 11.65 -27.10 -29.29
C TYR A 339 11.56 -26.25 -30.55
N SER A 340 12.09 -25.03 -30.52
CA SER A 340 12.02 -24.09 -31.64
C SER A 340 13.37 -23.95 -32.32
N ILE A 341 13.42 -24.05 -33.63
CA ILE A 341 14.60 -23.71 -34.43
C ILE A 341 14.28 -22.38 -35.11
N LEU A 342 15.05 -21.33 -34.78
CA LEU A 342 14.92 -20.01 -35.41
C LEU A 342 15.85 -19.99 -36.62
N PHE A 343 15.29 -19.79 -37.82
CA PHE A 343 16.03 -19.71 -39.09
C PHE A 343 16.35 -18.27 -39.46
#